data_AF-A0A832I981-F1
#
_entry.id   AF-A0A832I981-F1
#
_cell.length_a   1.000
_cell.length_b   1.000
_cell.length_c   1.000
_cell.angle_alpha   90.00
_cell.angle_beta   90.00
_cell.angle_gamma   90.00
#
_symmetry.space_group_name_H-M   'P 1'
#
loop_
_entity.id
_entity.type
_entity.pdbx_description
1 polymer ?
#
loop_
_entity_poly.entity_id
_entity_poly.type
_entity_poly.pdbx_seq_one_letter_code
_entity_poly.pdbx_strand_id
1 'polypeptide(L)'
;MPVVGGLKGFIYHQAGKLVASVLRNTDEEGLYKLFSTLSALTKEPSKSGLKKLALMAKDKHPMITSWVKVFRRSSPKCVEKIINNLIINEFALGEPIRQQKMHEHKVVLPKLGVISPTYACNLNCVGCYAGLYGRKYELTKEEVSKVIREGNELGLYFWVITGGEPFYWPHLMEILEEFNDNYFLIYTNGTLITEEVAKRLSELGNATPAISVEGFELDTDWRRGRGVFKSVL
;
A
#
# COMPACT_ATOMS: atom_id res chain seq x y z
N MET A 1 14.63 14.58 10.02
CA MET A 1 13.91 15.44 9.05
C MET A 1 13.47 14.55 7.91
N PRO A 2 12.19 14.58 7.48
CA PRO A 2 11.75 13.67 6.44
C PRO A 2 12.61 13.92 5.20
N VAL A 3 13.20 12.87 4.64
CA VAL A 3 14.04 12.95 3.42
C VAL A 3 13.23 13.52 2.24
N VAL A 4 11.91 13.53 2.40
CA VAL A 4 10.85 14.04 1.53
C VAL A 4 10.59 15.57 1.68
N GLY A 5 11.16 16.24 2.69
CA GLY A 5 10.80 17.61 3.09
C GLY A 5 11.47 18.77 2.32
N GLY A 6 12.29 18.50 1.30
CA GLY A 6 12.95 19.54 0.51
C GLY A 6 12.03 20.19 -0.55
N LEU A 7 12.48 21.30 -1.16
CA LEU A 7 11.74 22.01 -2.23
C LEU A 7 11.29 21.07 -3.36
N LYS A 8 12.16 20.13 -3.75
CA LYS A 8 11.86 19.09 -4.74
C LYS A 8 10.67 18.24 -4.29
N GLY A 9 10.69 17.75 -3.04
CA GLY A 9 9.60 16.96 -2.47
C GLY A 9 8.29 17.74 -2.44
N PHE A 10 8.30 19.01 -2.00
CA PHE A 10 7.13 19.87 -2.02
C PHE A 10 6.50 19.99 -3.42
N ILE A 11 7.32 20.22 -4.45
CA ILE A 11 6.86 20.28 -5.85
C ILE A 11 6.20 18.96 -6.27
N TYR A 12 6.81 17.81 -5.93
CA TYR A 12 6.21 16.50 -6.23
C TYR A 12 4.85 16.32 -5.56
N HIS A 13 4.70 16.68 -4.29
CA HIS A 13 3.43 16.54 -3.57
C HIS A 13 2.33 17.41 -4.17
N GLN A 14 2.65 18.64 -4.60
CA GLN A 14 1.68 19.51 -5.26
C GLN A 14 1.28 18.97 -6.63
N ALA A 15 2.23 18.43 -7.40
CA ALA A 15 1.92 17.71 -8.64
C ALA A 15 1.09 16.44 -8.37
N GLY A 16 1.37 15.72 -7.28
CA GLY A 16 0.65 14.53 -6.84
C GLY A 16 -0.83 14.80 -6.57
N LYS A 17 -1.16 15.92 -5.92
CA LYS A 17 -2.56 16.36 -5.73
C LYS A 17 -3.30 16.59 -7.05
N LEU A 18 -2.64 17.22 -8.02
CA LEU A 18 -3.22 17.42 -9.35
C LEU A 18 -3.46 16.07 -10.04
N VAL A 19 -2.47 15.18 -10.01
CA VAL A 19 -2.58 13.82 -10.58
C VAL A 19 -3.71 13.04 -9.92
N ALA A 20 -3.80 13.05 -8.58
CA ALA A 20 -4.87 12.37 -7.84
C ALA A 20 -6.26 12.89 -8.23
N SER A 21 -6.39 14.22 -8.41
CA SER A 21 -7.63 14.83 -8.89
C SER A 21 -7.99 14.37 -10.30
N VAL A 22 -7.01 14.32 -11.21
CA VAL A 22 -7.22 13.82 -12.59
C VAL A 22 -7.66 12.36 -12.57
N LEU A 23 -6.96 11.49 -11.84
CA LEU A 23 -7.25 10.05 -11.78
C LEU A 23 -8.68 9.74 -11.33
N ARG A 24 -9.25 10.55 -10.42
CA ARG A 24 -10.63 10.37 -9.95
C ARG A 24 -11.68 10.83 -10.95
N ASN A 25 -11.35 11.77 -11.82
CA ASN A 25 -12.30 12.43 -12.71
C ASN A 25 -12.11 12.04 -14.18
N THR A 26 -11.31 11.01 -14.45
CA THR A 26 -10.92 10.62 -15.81
C THR A 26 -11.38 9.22 -16.17
N ASP A 27 -11.45 8.93 -17.47
CA ASP A 27 -11.69 7.60 -18.06
C ASP A 27 -10.39 7.05 -18.68
N GLU A 28 -10.49 5.96 -19.43
CA GLU A 28 -9.34 5.37 -20.12
C GLU A 28 -8.66 6.35 -21.08
N GLU A 29 -9.42 7.22 -21.75
CA GLU A 29 -8.88 8.21 -22.69
C GLU A 29 -8.07 9.29 -21.97
N GLY A 30 -8.57 9.79 -20.83
CA GLY A 30 -7.78 10.74 -20.07
C GLY A 30 -6.59 10.11 -19.33
N LEU A 31 -6.64 8.82 -18.97
CA LEU A 31 -5.43 8.08 -18.55
C LEU A 31 -4.42 7.94 -19.69
N TYR A 32 -4.87 7.66 -20.91
CA TYR A 32 -4.01 7.65 -22.09
C TYR A 32 -3.28 8.98 -22.27
N LYS A 33 -4.00 10.11 -22.19
CA LYS A 33 -3.42 11.46 -22.27
C LYS A 33 -2.43 11.72 -21.14
N LEU A 34 -2.78 11.35 -19.90
CA LEU A 34 -1.91 11.50 -18.74
C LEU A 34 -0.59 10.73 -18.92
N PHE A 35 -0.66 9.41 -19.20
CA PHE A 35 0.54 8.58 -19.34
C PHE A 35 1.37 8.95 -20.56
N SER A 36 0.74 9.34 -21.67
CA SER A 36 1.45 9.84 -22.85
C SER A 36 2.22 11.12 -22.54
N THR A 37 1.60 12.06 -21.82
CA THR A 37 2.23 13.31 -21.39
C THR A 37 3.41 13.04 -20.44
N LEU A 38 3.20 12.20 -19.43
CA LEU A 38 4.27 11.81 -18.50
C LEU A 38 5.42 11.09 -19.22
N SER A 39 5.12 10.20 -20.17
CA SER A 39 6.15 9.51 -20.97
C SER A 39 6.97 10.49 -21.82
N ALA A 40 6.35 11.53 -22.37
CA ALA A 40 7.05 12.57 -23.13
C ALA A 40 8.02 13.39 -22.27
N LEU A 41 7.69 13.60 -20.99
CA LEU A 41 8.46 14.41 -20.04
C LEU A 41 9.48 13.63 -19.20
N THR A 42 9.46 12.30 -19.27
CA THR A 42 10.35 11.43 -18.48
C THR A 42 11.48 10.83 -19.32
N LYS A 43 12.59 10.50 -18.66
CA LYS A 43 13.72 9.76 -19.23
C LYS A 43 13.64 8.27 -18.85
N GLU A 44 14.47 7.45 -19.48
CA GLU A 44 14.61 6.05 -19.09
C GLU A 44 15.16 5.95 -17.65
N PRO A 45 14.77 4.90 -16.90
CA PRO A 45 13.97 3.74 -17.33
C PRO A 45 12.43 3.93 -17.28
N SER A 46 11.93 5.01 -16.67
CA SER A 46 10.48 5.17 -16.42
C SER A 46 9.65 5.44 -17.69
N LYS A 47 10.27 6.04 -18.70
CA LYS A 47 9.63 6.43 -19.96
C LYS A 47 8.95 5.26 -20.68
N SER A 48 9.67 4.14 -20.83
CA SER A 48 9.18 2.94 -21.52
C SER A 48 7.96 2.32 -20.82
N GLY A 49 7.98 2.26 -19.49
CA GLY A 49 6.84 1.80 -18.67
C GLY A 49 5.61 2.68 -18.85
N LEU A 50 5.77 4.01 -18.80
CA LEU A 50 4.68 4.97 -19.01
C LEU A 50 4.10 4.87 -20.43
N LYS A 51 4.94 4.65 -21.44
CA LYS A 51 4.47 4.44 -22.83
C LYS A 51 3.62 3.18 -22.94
N LYS A 52 4.02 2.10 -22.27
CA LYS A 52 3.23 0.86 -22.22
C LYS A 52 1.87 1.09 -21.54
N LEU A 53 1.83 1.79 -20.41
CA LEU A 53 0.58 2.14 -19.73
C LEU A 53 -0.34 3.01 -20.60
N ALA A 54 0.23 3.96 -21.35
CA ALA A 54 -0.54 4.75 -22.31
C ALA A 54 -1.20 3.86 -23.38
N LEU A 55 -0.45 2.95 -24.01
CA LEU A 55 -1.01 2.02 -25.00
C LEU A 55 -2.10 1.14 -24.39
N MET A 56 -1.88 0.59 -23.19
CA MET A 56 -2.88 -0.19 -22.48
C MET A 56 -4.16 0.60 -22.18
N ALA A 57 -4.04 1.90 -21.88
CA ALA A 57 -5.18 2.77 -21.67
C ALA A 57 -5.94 3.03 -22.98
N LYS A 58 -5.22 3.31 -24.07
CA LYS A 58 -5.80 3.46 -25.42
C LYS A 58 -6.58 2.21 -25.85
N ASP A 59 -6.05 1.03 -25.55
CA ASP A 59 -6.65 -0.26 -25.91
C ASP A 59 -7.73 -0.72 -24.90
N LYS A 60 -8.05 0.10 -23.89
CA LYS A 60 -9.00 -0.22 -22.80
C LYS A 60 -8.71 -1.57 -22.16
N HIS A 61 -7.43 -1.82 -21.89
CA HIS A 61 -6.98 -3.05 -21.26
C HIS A 61 -7.74 -3.26 -19.92
N PRO A 62 -8.22 -4.49 -19.61
CA PRO A 62 -9.08 -4.73 -18.44
C PRO A 62 -8.51 -4.21 -17.12
N MET A 63 -7.19 -4.30 -16.93
CA MET A 63 -6.49 -3.72 -15.78
C MET A 63 -6.69 -2.20 -15.66
N ILE A 64 -6.58 -1.45 -16.76
CA ILE A 64 -6.75 0.01 -16.77
C ILE A 64 -8.21 0.37 -16.51
N THR A 65 -9.16 -0.32 -17.14
CA THR A 65 -10.59 -0.14 -16.88
C THR A 65 -10.93 -0.39 -15.41
N SER A 66 -10.32 -1.41 -14.79
CA SER A 66 -10.46 -1.65 -13.35
C SER A 66 -9.88 -0.52 -12.51
N TRP A 67 -8.71 0.02 -12.85
CA TRP A 67 -8.13 1.17 -12.15
C TRP A 67 -9.01 2.42 -12.23
N VAL A 68 -9.56 2.74 -13.41
CA VAL A 68 -10.52 3.85 -13.58
C VAL A 68 -11.70 3.69 -12.62
N LYS A 69 -12.29 2.49 -12.56
CA LYS A 69 -13.41 2.20 -11.65
C LYS A 69 -13.00 2.35 -10.18
N VAL A 70 -11.85 1.83 -9.80
CA VAL A 70 -11.33 1.90 -8.43
C VAL A 70 -11.08 3.35 -8.02
N PHE A 71 -10.35 4.13 -8.81
CA PHE A 71 -10.04 5.52 -8.47
C PHE A 71 -11.29 6.39 -8.39
N ARG A 72 -12.24 6.24 -9.32
CA ARG A 72 -13.54 6.96 -9.28
C ARG A 72 -14.36 6.66 -8.03
N ARG A 73 -14.36 5.40 -7.57
CA ARG A 73 -15.12 4.96 -6.39
C ARG A 73 -14.41 5.23 -5.07
N SER A 74 -13.10 5.46 -5.10
CA SER A 74 -12.30 5.68 -3.90
C SER A 74 -12.45 7.11 -3.38
N SER A 75 -12.28 7.27 -2.06
CA SER A 75 -12.29 8.59 -1.44
C SER A 75 -11.15 9.46 -2.00
N PRO A 76 -11.32 10.79 -2.10
CA PRO A 76 -10.27 11.69 -2.56
C PRO A 76 -8.96 11.50 -1.80
N LYS A 77 -9.04 11.33 -0.48
CA LYS A 77 -7.90 11.18 0.41
C LYS A 77 -7.12 9.88 0.15
N CYS A 78 -7.82 8.76 -0.06
CA CYS A 78 -7.15 7.49 -0.37
C CYS A 78 -6.39 7.57 -1.70
N VAL A 79 -6.98 8.17 -2.73
CA VAL A 79 -6.29 8.34 -4.02
C VAL A 79 -5.09 9.27 -3.89
N GLU A 80 -5.23 10.39 -3.16
CA GLU A 80 -4.12 11.29 -2.87
C GLU A 80 -2.97 10.56 -2.14
N LYS A 81 -3.27 9.74 -1.13
CA LYS A 81 -2.27 8.98 -0.38
C LYS A 81 -1.59 7.89 -1.19
N ILE A 82 -2.30 7.21 -2.09
CA ILE A 82 -1.66 6.30 -3.05
C ILE A 82 -0.63 7.05 -3.90
N ILE A 83 -1.00 8.21 -4.44
CA ILE A 83 -0.10 8.98 -5.30
C ILE A 83 1.08 9.56 -4.52
N ASN A 84 0.83 10.16 -3.36
CA ASN A 84 1.90 10.79 -2.58
C ASN A 84 2.82 9.77 -1.91
N ASN A 85 2.27 8.73 -1.29
CA ASN A 85 3.08 7.82 -0.49
C ASN A 85 3.68 6.69 -1.34
N LEU A 86 2.86 6.03 -2.17
CA LEU A 86 3.34 4.90 -2.97
C LEU A 86 4.04 5.34 -4.27
N ILE A 87 3.50 6.32 -5.00
CA ILE A 87 4.11 6.74 -6.27
C ILE A 87 5.25 7.73 -6.04
N ILE A 88 5.03 8.77 -5.22
CA ILE A 88 6.03 9.82 -5.02
C ILE A 88 7.07 9.39 -3.98
N ASN A 89 6.68 9.06 -2.75
CA ASN A 89 7.65 8.81 -1.68
C ASN A 89 8.44 7.52 -1.91
N GLU A 90 7.78 6.40 -2.23
CA GLU A 90 8.49 5.14 -2.50
C GLU A 90 9.24 5.19 -3.85
N PHE A 91 8.56 5.43 -4.98
CA PHE A 91 9.21 5.29 -6.30
C PHE A 91 9.97 6.52 -6.80
N ALA A 92 9.46 7.74 -6.60
CA ALA A 92 10.10 8.94 -7.16
C ALA A 92 11.23 9.50 -6.27
N LEU A 93 11.07 9.41 -4.95
CA LEU A 93 12.01 9.95 -3.96
C LEU A 93 12.83 8.86 -3.29
N GLY A 94 12.18 7.76 -2.88
CA GLY A 94 12.77 6.63 -2.17
C GLY A 94 13.78 5.86 -3.00
N GLU A 95 13.45 5.53 -4.25
CA GLU A 95 14.34 4.77 -5.14
C GLU A 95 15.72 5.42 -5.33
N PRO A 96 15.87 6.74 -5.64
CA PRO A 96 17.19 7.36 -5.69
C PRO A 96 18.00 7.26 -4.39
N ILE A 97 17.36 7.44 -3.23
CA ILE A 97 18.00 7.31 -1.91
C ILE A 97 18.49 5.88 -1.74
N ARG A 98 17.63 4.91 -2.04
CA ARG A 98 17.93 3.48 -1.93
C ARG A 98 19.10 3.08 -2.84
N GLN A 99 19.11 3.54 -4.09
CA GLN A 99 20.20 3.27 -5.04
C GLN A 99 21.53 3.86 -4.56
N GLN A 100 21.52 5.09 -4.04
CA GLN A 100 22.70 5.70 -3.43
C GLN A 100 23.20 4.84 -2.25
N LYS A 101 22.30 4.44 -1.33
CA LYS A 101 22.65 3.61 -0.18
C LYS A 101 23.16 2.23 -0.56
N MET A 102 22.58 1.60 -1.59
CA MET A 102 23.08 0.33 -2.14
C MET A 102 24.52 0.45 -2.64
N HIS A 103 24.85 1.55 -3.33
CA HIS A 103 26.20 1.81 -3.80
C HIS A 103 27.17 2.09 -2.65
N GLU A 104 26.79 2.97 -1.71
CA GLU A 104 27.59 3.32 -0.52
C GLU A 104 27.95 2.09 0.31
N HIS A 105 26.96 1.24 0.60
CA HIS A 105 27.13 0.07 1.47
C HIS A 105 27.54 -1.20 0.72
N LYS A 106 27.57 -1.19 -0.62
CA LYS A 106 27.85 -2.35 -1.47
C LYS A 106 26.95 -3.56 -1.18
N VAL A 107 25.67 -3.28 -0.91
CA VAL A 107 24.65 -4.30 -0.62
C VAL A 107 23.39 -4.05 -1.44
N VAL A 108 22.58 -5.09 -1.62
CA VAL A 108 21.26 -4.96 -2.22
C VAL A 108 20.24 -4.65 -1.14
N LEU A 109 19.55 -3.52 -1.26
CA LEU A 109 18.50 -3.12 -0.33
C LEU A 109 17.11 -3.57 -0.82
N PRO A 110 16.21 -3.99 0.08
CA PRO A 110 14.86 -4.40 -0.29
C PRO A 110 14.03 -3.20 -0.76
N LYS A 111 13.09 -3.48 -1.68
CA LYS A 111 12.09 -2.50 -2.18
C LYS A 111 10.71 -2.67 -1.55
N LEU A 112 10.56 -3.62 -0.63
CA LEU A 112 9.34 -3.92 0.08
C LEU A 112 9.70 -4.36 1.49
N GLY A 113 9.17 -3.66 2.49
CA GLY A 113 9.23 -4.12 3.87
C GLY A 113 8.05 -5.02 4.18
N VAL A 114 8.28 -6.14 4.87
CA VAL A 114 7.21 -7.00 5.36
C VAL A 114 7.41 -7.18 6.86
N ILE A 115 6.41 -6.83 7.65
CA ILE A 115 6.47 -6.93 9.10
C ILE A 115 5.27 -7.70 9.64
N SER A 116 5.53 -8.55 10.64
CA SER A 116 4.52 -9.27 11.43
C SER A 116 4.55 -8.76 12.87
N PRO A 117 3.76 -7.73 13.22
CA PRO A 117 3.78 -7.15 14.56
C PRO A 117 3.30 -8.12 15.63
N THR A 118 2.43 -9.06 15.28
CA THR A 118 1.93 -10.11 16.18
C THR A 118 1.74 -11.39 15.39
N TYR A 119 1.71 -12.54 16.07
CA TYR A 119 1.16 -13.78 15.51
C TYR A 119 -0.23 -14.11 16.07
N ALA A 120 -0.76 -13.28 16.98
CA ALA A 120 -2.10 -13.44 17.51
C ALA A 120 -3.15 -13.24 16.42
N CYS A 121 -4.10 -14.18 16.35
CA CYS A 121 -5.20 -14.14 15.39
C CYS A 121 -6.50 -14.55 16.09
N ASN A 122 -7.62 -14.03 15.59
CA ASN A 122 -8.96 -14.41 16.01
C ASN A 122 -9.51 -15.64 15.26
N LEU A 123 -8.81 -16.11 14.21
CA LEU A 123 -9.13 -17.34 13.46
C LEU A 123 -8.05 -18.41 13.65
N ASN A 124 -8.40 -19.66 13.33
CA ASN A 124 -7.49 -20.83 13.38
C ASN A 124 -7.49 -21.57 12.03
N CYS A 125 -7.12 -20.86 10.96
CA CYS A 125 -7.27 -21.38 9.60
C CYS A 125 -6.44 -22.65 9.36
N VAL A 126 -7.00 -23.58 8.57
CA VAL A 126 -6.32 -24.81 8.13
C VAL A 126 -5.05 -24.45 7.33
N GLY A 127 -3.91 -25.01 7.74
CA GLY A 127 -2.61 -24.79 7.09
C GLY A 127 -2.02 -23.40 7.31
N CYS A 128 -2.47 -22.63 8.31
CA CYS A 128 -1.91 -21.32 8.62
C CYS A 128 -0.53 -21.43 9.29
N TYR A 129 0.51 -20.91 8.64
CA TYR A 129 1.85 -20.87 9.24
C TYR A 129 1.90 -19.96 10.47
N ALA A 130 1.18 -18.82 10.46
CA ALA A 130 1.19 -17.86 11.56
C ALA A 130 0.52 -18.43 12.83
N GLY A 131 -0.52 -19.25 12.65
CA GLY A 131 -1.19 -19.92 13.76
C GLY A 131 -0.29 -20.86 14.56
N LEU A 132 0.81 -21.35 13.97
CA LEU A 132 1.77 -22.23 14.64
C LEU A 132 2.55 -21.53 15.76
N TYR A 133 2.69 -20.21 15.68
CA TYR A 133 3.43 -19.40 16.67
C TYR A 133 2.56 -18.95 17.85
N GLY A 134 1.23 -19.09 17.74
CA GLY A 134 0.27 -18.69 18.76
C GLY A 134 0.32 -17.20 19.09
N ARG A 135 -0.02 -16.84 20.34
CA ARG A 135 -0.12 -15.44 20.82
C ARG A 135 1.12 -14.97 21.59
N LYS A 136 2.23 -15.70 21.50
CA LYS A 136 3.39 -15.48 22.37
C LYS A 136 4.27 -14.32 21.91
N TYR A 137 4.33 -14.08 20.60
CA TYR A 137 5.24 -13.11 20.00
C TYR A 137 4.46 -11.91 19.50
N GLU A 138 4.74 -10.78 20.12
CA GLU A 138 4.17 -9.48 19.78
C GLU A 138 5.26 -8.43 19.95
N LEU A 139 5.44 -7.61 18.92
CA LEU A 139 6.34 -6.47 18.94
C LEU A 139 5.66 -5.30 19.62
N THR A 140 6.44 -4.50 20.35
CA THR A 140 5.94 -3.23 20.86
C THR A 140 5.77 -2.24 19.71
N LYS A 141 4.96 -1.20 19.94
CA LYS A 141 4.85 -0.09 18.99
C LYS A 141 6.23 0.51 18.69
N GLU A 142 7.08 0.71 19.69
CA GLU A 142 8.39 1.33 19.56
C GLU A 142 9.34 0.51 18.67
N GLU A 143 9.30 -0.81 18.78
CA GLU A 143 10.08 -1.71 17.93
C GLU A 143 9.65 -1.58 16.46
N VAL A 144 8.34 -1.61 16.20
CA VAL A 144 7.79 -1.42 14.85
C VAL A 144 8.13 -0.04 14.30
N SER A 145 7.93 1.02 15.08
CA SER A 145 8.25 2.39 14.68
C SER A 145 9.73 2.58 14.40
N LYS A 146 10.61 1.92 15.17
CA LYS A 146 12.06 1.95 14.91
C LYS A 146 12.40 1.30 13.56
N VAL A 147 11.86 0.11 13.28
CA VAL A 147 12.08 -0.59 12.00
C VAL A 147 11.61 0.24 10.82
N ILE A 148 10.43 0.88 10.92
CA ILE A 148 9.90 1.72 9.84
C ILE A 148 10.76 2.98 9.66
N ARG A 149 11.21 3.62 10.74
CA ARG A 149 12.13 4.77 10.66
C ARG A 149 13.44 4.41 9.96
N GLU A 150 14.07 3.31 10.35
CA GLU A 150 15.30 2.83 9.72
C GLU A 150 15.08 2.50 8.24
N GLY A 151 13.93 1.90 7.88
CA GLY A 151 13.57 1.69 6.48
C GLY A 151 13.38 3.00 5.70
N ASN A 152 12.72 4.00 6.28
CA ASN A 152 12.54 5.32 5.66
C ASN A 152 13.89 6.01 5.37
N GLU A 153 14.88 5.86 6.26
CA GLU A 153 16.25 6.36 6.05
C GLU A 153 16.95 5.68 4.87
N LEU A 154 16.59 4.43 4.58
CA LEU A 154 17.01 3.66 3.41
C LEU A 154 16.10 3.90 2.18
N GLY A 155 15.17 4.85 2.27
CA GLY A 155 14.24 5.23 1.21
C GLY A 155 13.00 4.32 1.07
N LEU A 156 12.73 3.41 2.01
CA LEU A 156 11.62 2.46 1.95
C LEU A 156 10.35 3.03 2.60
N TYR A 157 9.35 3.34 1.78
CA TYR A 157 8.07 3.94 2.20
C TYR A 157 6.87 3.03 1.93
N PHE A 158 7.08 1.82 1.40
CA PHE A 158 6.03 0.82 1.16
C PHE A 158 6.22 -0.42 2.02
N TRP A 159 5.20 -0.70 2.84
CA TRP A 159 5.21 -1.78 3.83
C TRP A 159 4.01 -2.70 3.67
N VAL A 160 4.27 -3.99 3.85
CA VAL A 160 3.24 -5.00 4.08
C VAL A 160 3.17 -5.30 5.57
N ILE A 161 1.98 -5.14 6.14
CA ILE A 161 1.69 -5.59 7.50
C ILE A 161 0.92 -6.90 7.39
N THR A 162 1.46 -7.93 8.04
CA THR A 162 0.89 -9.28 8.08
C THR A 162 1.07 -9.85 9.49
N GLY A 163 1.00 -11.17 9.66
CA GLY A 163 1.24 -11.84 10.93
C GLY A 163 0.02 -11.82 11.83
N GLY A 164 -0.34 -13.02 12.32
CA GLY A 164 -1.61 -13.24 12.97
C GLY A 164 -2.75 -12.59 12.17
N GLU A 165 -3.57 -11.82 12.87
CA GLU A 165 -4.45 -10.82 12.29
C GLU A 165 -3.93 -9.42 12.65
N PRO A 166 -3.51 -8.58 11.68
CA PRO A 166 -3.01 -7.23 11.99
C PRO A 166 -3.97 -6.37 12.81
N PHE A 167 -5.29 -6.47 12.57
CA PHE A 167 -6.30 -5.73 13.34
C PHE A 167 -6.49 -6.26 14.77
N TYR A 168 -5.85 -7.38 15.12
CA TYR A 168 -5.74 -7.86 16.51
C TYR A 168 -4.65 -7.11 17.29
N TRP A 169 -3.63 -6.56 16.60
CA TRP A 169 -2.55 -5.82 17.24
C TRP A 169 -3.01 -4.41 17.62
N PRO A 170 -2.94 -4.01 18.90
CA PRO A 170 -3.59 -2.80 19.39
C PRO A 170 -3.03 -1.49 18.79
N HIS A 171 -1.78 -1.52 18.32
CA HIS A 171 -1.07 -0.32 17.85
C HIS A 171 -1.13 -0.10 16.34
N LEU A 172 -1.89 -0.92 15.59
CA LEU A 172 -1.93 -0.82 14.12
C LEU A 172 -2.31 0.59 13.66
N MET A 173 -3.40 1.15 14.18
CA MET A 173 -3.87 2.49 13.78
C MET A 173 -2.86 3.58 14.14
N GLU A 174 -2.18 3.45 15.28
CA GLU A 174 -1.16 4.40 15.70
C GLU A 174 0.05 4.40 14.75
N ILE A 175 0.45 3.23 14.24
CA ILE A 175 1.52 3.12 13.23
C ILE A 175 1.10 3.77 11.92
N LEU A 176 -0.12 3.51 11.44
CA LEU A 176 -0.62 4.12 10.21
C LEU A 176 -0.68 5.66 10.31
N GLU A 177 -0.96 6.18 11.50
CA GLU A 177 -0.99 7.61 11.80
C GLU A 177 0.42 8.21 11.99
N GLU A 178 1.31 7.55 12.72
CA GLU A 178 2.71 8.00 12.94
C GLU A 178 3.47 8.08 11.61
N PHE A 179 3.27 7.09 10.72
CA PHE A 179 3.93 6.99 9.43
C PHE A 179 2.98 7.34 8.29
N ASN A 180 2.27 8.46 8.42
CA ASN A 180 1.25 8.86 7.45
C ASN A 180 1.79 9.23 6.05
N ASP A 181 3.11 9.34 5.89
CA ASP A 181 3.84 9.51 4.64
C ASP A 181 4.29 8.18 3.99
N ASN A 182 4.13 7.06 4.69
CA ASN A 182 4.31 5.70 4.20
C ASN A 182 2.99 5.14 3.66
N TYR A 183 3.07 4.14 2.79
CA TYR A 183 1.92 3.39 2.31
C TYR A 183 1.94 1.96 2.84
N PHE A 184 0.78 1.46 3.26
CA PHE A 184 0.65 0.15 3.89
C PHE A 184 -0.31 -0.75 3.11
N LEU A 185 0.13 -1.98 2.82
CA LEU A 185 -0.74 -3.06 2.39
C LEU A 185 -0.95 -4.02 3.58
N ILE A 186 -2.19 -4.14 4.04
CA ILE A 186 -2.50 -4.91 5.25
C ILE A 186 -3.14 -6.23 4.84
N TYR A 187 -2.43 -7.34 5.03
CA TYR A 187 -3.00 -8.67 4.80
C TYR A 187 -3.86 -9.05 6.00
N THR A 188 -5.16 -9.17 5.79
CA THR A 188 -6.14 -9.36 6.86
C THR A 188 -7.14 -10.44 6.49
N ASN A 189 -7.70 -11.10 7.49
CA ASN A 189 -8.87 -11.95 7.35
C ASN A 189 -10.17 -11.14 7.21
N GLY A 190 -10.15 -9.83 7.44
CA GLY A 190 -11.27 -8.90 7.24
C GLY A 190 -12.33 -8.88 8.35
N THR A 191 -12.37 -9.90 9.21
CA THR A 191 -13.45 -10.09 10.21
C THR A 191 -13.46 -9.04 11.33
N LEU A 192 -12.35 -8.32 11.53
CA LEU A 192 -12.23 -7.26 12.54
C LEU A 192 -12.37 -5.85 11.96
N ILE A 193 -12.66 -5.71 10.66
CA ILE A 193 -12.92 -4.42 10.05
C ILE A 193 -14.38 -4.02 10.31
N THR A 194 -14.59 -3.33 11.43
CA THR A 194 -15.86 -2.69 11.75
C THR A 194 -16.06 -1.41 10.94
N GLU A 195 -17.25 -0.82 10.99
CA GLU A 195 -17.52 0.49 10.37
C GLU A 195 -16.59 1.59 10.93
N GLU A 196 -16.29 1.56 12.23
CA GLU A 196 -15.36 2.49 12.86
C GLU A 196 -13.93 2.31 12.33
N VAL A 197 -13.46 1.06 12.24
CA VAL A 197 -12.14 0.73 11.68
C VAL A 197 -12.08 1.17 10.21
N ALA A 198 -13.10 0.88 9.41
CA ALA A 198 -13.19 1.28 8.01
C ALA A 198 -13.17 2.81 7.84
N LYS A 199 -13.91 3.53 8.69
CA LYS A 199 -13.92 4.99 8.71
C LYS A 199 -12.52 5.54 9.03
N ARG A 200 -11.85 5.01 10.06
CA ARG A 200 -10.50 5.45 10.43
C ARG A 200 -9.47 5.15 9.35
N LEU A 201 -9.55 4.00 8.68
CA LEU A 201 -8.71 3.70 7.50
C LEU A 201 -8.95 4.69 6.37
N SER A 202 -10.20 5.04 6.06
CA SER A 202 -10.53 6.04 5.05
C SER A 202 -10.05 7.45 5.42
N GLU A 203 -10.11 7.79 6.72
CA GLU A 203 -9.60 9.05 7.24
C GLU A 203 -8.08 9.12 7.19
N LEU A 204 -7.35 8.03 7.40
CA LEU A 204 -5.88 8.04 7.25
C LEU A 204 -5.45 7.99 5.77
N GLY A 205 -6.15 7.16 4.99
CA GLY A 205 -6.03 7.01 3.53
C GLY A 205 -4.75 6.31 3.04
N ASN A 206 -3.79 6.06 3.92
CA ASN A 206 -2.47 5.52 3.58
C ASN A 206 -2.35 4.00 3.73
N ALA A 207 -3.47 3.29 3.86
CA ALA A 207 -3.50 1.84 3.96
C ALA A 207 -4.58 1.22 3.06
N THR A 208 -4.25 0.09 2.43
CA THR A 208 -5.21 -0.76 1.71
C THR A 208 -5.27 -2.13 2.40
N PRO A 209 -6.45 -2.56 2.88
CA PRO A 209 -6.67 -3.95 3.30
C PRO A 209 -6.68 -4.90 2.09
N ALA A 210 -5.85 -5.93 2.13
CA ALA A 210 -5.92 -7.10 1.28
C ALA A 210 -6.69 -8.19 2.03
N ILE A 211 -8.00 -8.26 1.78
CA ILE A 211 -8.90 -9.21 2.43
C ILE A 211 -8.70 -10.59 1.83
N SER A 212 -8.43 -11.56 2.68
CA SER A 212 -8.14 -12.91 2.26
C SER A 212 -9.42 -13.75 2.09
N VAL A 213 -9.66 -14.21 0.87
CA VAL A 213 -10.81 -15.05 0.47
C VAL A 213 -10.29 -16.16 -0.44
N GLU A 214 -10.59 -17.43 -0.13
CA GLU A 214 -10.06 -18.60 -0.85
C GLU A 214 -10.88 -19.04 -2.05
N GLY A 215 -12.02 -18.40 -2.28
CA GLY A 215 -12.96 -18.79 -3.32
C GLY A 215 -14.37 -18.39 -2.91
N PHE A 216 -15.34 -19.25 -3.22
CA PHE A 216 -16.70 -19.06 -2.76
C PHE A 216 -16.86 -19.54 -1.30
N GLU A 217 -18.09 -19.54 -0.81
CA GLU A 217 -18.41 -19.86 0.59
C GLU A 217 -17.79 -21.17 1.06
N LEU A 218 -17.92 -22.25 0.27
CA LEU A 218 -17.40 -23.56 0.64
C LEU A 218 -15.87 -23.57 0.85
N ASP A 219 -15.12 -22.96 -0.07
CA ASP A 219 -13.65 -22.95 -0.02
C ASP A 219 -13.12 -22.09 1.13
N THR A 220 -13.74 -20.91 1.30
CA THR A 220 -13.36 -19.94 2.33
C THR A 220 -13.70 -20.49 3.71
N ASP A 221 -14.90 -21.04 3.90
CA ASP A 221 -15.32 -21.57 5.19
C ASP A 221 -14.57 -22.85 5.57
N TRP A 222 -14.25 -23.71 4.59
CA TRP A 222 -13.44 -24.90 4.83
C TRP A 222 -12.08 -24.53 5.42
N ARG A 223 -11.43 -23.49 4.88
CA ARG A 223 -10.11 -23.08 5.35
C ARG A 223 -10.17 -22.21 6.60
N ARG A 224 -11.06 -21.22 6.63
CA ARG A 224 -11.03 -20.13 7.63
C ARG A 224 -11.99 -20.32 8.80
N GLY A 225 -12.92 -21.26 8.68
CA GLY A 225 -13.99 -21.50 9.65
C GLY A 225 -15.36 -21.14 9.08
N ARG A 226 -16.38 -21.89 9.53
CA ARG A 226 -17.76 -21.72 9.08
C ARG A 226 -18.26 -20.29 9.32
N GLY A 227 -18.90 -19.70 8.32
CA GLY A 227 -19.49 -18.36 8.35
C GLY A 227 -18.52 -17.22 8.06
N VAL A 228 -17.22 -17.48 7.86
CA VAL A 228 -16.24 -16.43 7.59
C VAL A 228 -16.52 -15.77 6.24
N PHE A 229 -16.87 -16.53 5.20
CA PHE A 229 -17.17 -15.95 3.88
C PHE A 229 -18.23 -14.84 3.95
N LYS A 230 -19.36 -15.12 4.61
CA LYS A 230 -20.48 -14.17 4.78
C LYS A 230 -20.15 -12.98 5.69
N SER A 231 -19.14 -13.11 6.54
CA SER A 231 -18.72 -12.01 7.41
C SER A 231 -17.90 -10.95 6.67
N VAL A 232 -17.36 -11.26 5.49
CA VAL A 232 -16.44 -10.38 4.74
C VAL A 232 -16.92 -10.01 3.33
N LEU A 233 -18.00 -10.63 2.83
CA LEU A 233 -18.61 -10.37 1.52
C LEU A 233 -20.13 -10.24 1.64
#